data_AF-G5HQG8-F1
#
_entry.id   AF-G5HQG8-F1
#
_cell.length_a   1.000
_cell.length_b   1.000
_cell.length_c   1.000
_cell.angle_alpha   90.00
_cell.angle_beta   90.00
_cell.angle_gamma   90.00
#
_symmetry.space_group_name_H-M   'P 1'
#
loop_
_entity.id
_entity.type
_entity.pdbx_description
1 polymer ?
#
loop_
_entity_poly.entity_id
_entity_poly.type
_entity_poly.pdbx_seq_one_letter_code
_entity_poly.pdbx_strand_id
1 'polypeptide(L)'
;MKLDKLTLLSPMGYMVEGVGNIKSPKLKRIATVGQHIFFSYLGIFTLDNKENPDIPSYELVTKDINMRMFLREALNFFIEEDVEYHTESNAFTTYACGTKEMVGSINRDNYAEVVDVILQLSHIQKNEGENMKFANKIAEKLYNKLKQAPNYREKQGQDKRFELNNIISAVSAHHPSLNIVNIWELTIYQLYDQFARLGTNEMFEIEKMQVAYYGDPQNKFKIGKWYDLL
;
A
#
# COMPACT_ATOMS: atom_id res chain seq x y z
N MET A 1 14.80 0.48 0.24
CA MET A 1 15.10 1.00 1.60
C MET A 1 14.00 0.52 2.54
N LYS A 2 14.25 0.19 3.82
CA LYS A 2 13.16 -0.17 4.74
C LYS A 2 12.78 1.00 5.64
N LEU A 3 11.54 1.49 5.52
CA LEU A 3 11.01 2.53 6.40
C LEU A 3 10.74 1.97 7.79
N ASP A 4 10.97 2.80 8.81
CA ASP A 4 10.62 2.45 10.18
C ASP A 4 9.10 2.48 10.38
N LYS A 5 8.63 1.72 11.37
CA LYS A 5 7.21 1.56 11.63
C LYS A 5 6.50 2.86 12.04
N LEU A 6 7.20 3.77 12.70
CA LEU A 6 6.63 5.04 13.13
C LEU A 6 6.34 5.92 11.92
N THR A 7 7.27 5.98 10.96
CA THR A 7 7.06 6.64 9.67
C THR A 7 5.85 6.07 8.94
N LEU A 8 5.73 4.74 8.88
CA LEU A 8 4.62 4.09 8.18
C LEU A 8 3.26 4.33 8.85
N LEU A 9 3.21 4.35 10.18
CA LEU A 9 2.01 4.64 10.97
C LEU A 9 1.64 6.12 10.95
N SER A 10 2.61 7.00 10.75
CA SER A 10 2.40 8.45 10.77
C SER A 10 1.61 8.92 9.54
N PRO A 11 0.65 9.85 9.70
CA PRO A 11 -0.03 10.45 8.56
C PRO A 11 0.82 11.49 7.81
N MET A 12 2.03 11.79 8.29
CA MET A 12 2.85 12.90 7.77
C MET A 12 3.56 12.57 6.44
N GLY A 13 3.75 11.28 6.15
CA GLY A 13 4.52 10.83 4.99
C GLY A 13 6.01 10.65 5.28
N TYR A 14 6.79 10.50 4.22
CA TYR A 14 8.22 10.35 4.23
C TYR A 14 8.85 11.27 3.18
N MET A 15 9.79 12.12 3.62
CA MET A 15 10.54 13.01 2.74
C MET A 15 11.64 12.23 2.02
N VAL A 16 11.50 12.06 0.71
CA VAL A 16 12.54 11.50 -0.15
C VAL A 16 13.41 12.64 -0.68
N GLU A 17 14.70 12.59 -0.37
CA GLU A 17 15.66 13.62 -0.78
C GLU A 17 15.68 13.77 -2.31
N GLY A 18 15.61 15.02 -2.79
CA GLY A 18 15.57 15.31 -4.22
C GLY A 18 14.28 14.90 -4.94
N VAL A 19 13.22 14.51 -4.20
CA VAL A 19 11.89 14.20 -4.76
C VAL A 19 10.80 14.98 -4.06
N GLY A 20 10.67 14.91 -2.73
CA GLY A 20 9.55 15.52 -2.01
C GLY A 20 8.90 14.57 -1.00
N ASN A 21 7.74 14.96 -0.48
CA ASN A 21 7.05 14.24 0.58
C ASN A 21 6.04 13.23 0.03
N ILE A 22 6.31 11.94 0.24
CA ILE A 22 5.44 10.84 -0.17
C ILE A 22 4.53 10.46 1.00
N LYS A 23 3.21 10.42 0.77
CA LYS A 23 2.20 10.16 1.79
C LYS A 23 1.44 8.86 1.56
N SER A 24 1.12 8.19 2.66
CA SER A 24 0.08 7.17 2.65
C SER A 24 -1.28 7.84 2.46
N PRO A 25 -2.06 7.48 1.42
CA PRO A 25 -3.32 8.15 1.13
C PRO A 25 -4.34 7.83 2.21
N LYS A 26 -5.09 8.86 2.62
CA LYS A 26 -6.26 8.70 3.48
C LYS A 26 -7.39 7.97 2.75
N LEU A 27 -8.19 7.20 3.49
CA LEU A 27 -9.32 6.47 2.93
C LEU A 27 -10.32 7.39 2.24
N LYS A 28 -10.53 8.63 2.73
CA LYS A 28 -11.35 9.62 2.02
C LYS A 28 -10.85 9.92 0.61
N ARG A 29 -9.52 10.04 0.43
CA ARG A 29 -8.91 10.32 -0.88
C ARG A 29 -9.12 9.14 -1.83
N ILE A 30 -9.01 7.91 -1.31
CA ILE A 30 -9.31 6.68 -2.04
C ILE A 30 -10.79 6.62 -2.43
N ALA A 31 -11.69 7.01 -1.54
CA ALA A 31 -13.13 7.06 -1.84
C ALA A 31 -13.46 8.07 -2.93
N THR A 32 -12.78 9.23 -2.96
CA THR A 32 -12.97 10.26 -4.00
C THR A 32 -12.57 9.76 -5.39
N VAL A 33 -11.42 9.09 -5.52
CA VAL A 33 -10.98 8.55 -6.82
C VAL A 33 -11.64 7.21 -7.17
N GLY A 34 -12.11 6.48 -6.16
CA GLY A 34 -12.64 5.13 -6.30
C GLY A 34 -11.57 4.05 -6.08
N GLN A 35 -11.98 2.97 -5.42
CA GLN A 35 -11.12 1.84 -5.05
C GLN A 35 -10.41 1.20 -6.26
N HIS A 36 -11.09 1.08 -7.39
CA HIS A 36 -10.53 0.50 -8.61
C HIS A 36 -9.39 1.35 -9.18
N ILE A 37 -9.53 2.68 -9.21
CA ILE A 37 -8.48 3.61 -9.65
C ILE A 37 -7.29 3.56 -8.69
N PHE A 38 -7.53 3.59 -7.38
CA PHE A 38 -6.47 3.44 -6.38
C PHE A 38 -5.64 2.16 -6.59
N PHE A 39 -6.30 1.01 -6.82
CA PHE A 39 -5.58 -0.22 -7.09
C PHE A 39 -4.87 -0.24 -8.45
N SER A 40 -5.41 0.46 -9.45
CA SER A 40 -4.70 0.64 -10.72
C SER A 40 -3.44 1.50 -10.55
N TYR A 41 -3.46 2.53 -9.70
CA TYR A 41 -2.26 3.32 -9.35
C TYR A 41 -1.20 2.44 -8.68
N LEU A 42 -1.59 1.57 -7.75
CA LEU A 42 -0.65 0.59 -7.17
C LEU A 42 -0.15 -0.41 -8.23
N GLY A 43 -1.01 -0.79 -9.18
CA GLY A 43 -0.68 -1.70 -10.27
C GLY A 43 0.49 -1.20 -11.12
N ILE A 44 0.48 0.08 -11.52
CA ILE A 44 1.56 0.64 -12.36
C ILE A 44 2.92 0.65 -11.65
N PHE A 45 2.94 0.88 -10.33
CA PHE A 45 4.15 0.83 -9.51
C PHE A 45 4.70 -0.59 -9.33
N THR A 46 3.89 -1.60 -9.58
CA THR A 46 4.28 -3.01 -9.50
C THR A 46 4.63 -3.64 -10.85
N LEU A 47 4.59 -2.87 -11.93
CA LEU A 47 4.99 -3.35 -13.24
C LEU A 47 6.47 -3.71 -13.22
N ASP A 48 6.76 -4.86 -13.81
CA ASP A 48 8.10 -5.41 -13.92
C ASP A 48 8.26 -6.00 -15.31
N ASN A 49 9.43 -5.81 -15.92
CA ASN A 49 9.69 -6.29 -17.26
C ASN A 49 10.19 -7.73 -17.22
N LYS A 50 9.23 -8.66 -17.22
CA LYS A 50 9.53 -10.10 -17.18
C LYS A 50 10.30 -10.62 -18.40
N GLU A 51 10.11 -9.99 -19.56
CA GLU A 51 10.76 -10.42 -20.80
C GLU A 51 12.20 -9.91 -20.88
N ASN A 52 12.46 -8.74 -20.32
CA ASN A 52 13.80 -8.17 -20.22
C ASN A 52 13.99 -7.45 -18.88
N PRO A 53 14.45 -8.17 -17.84
CA PRO A 53 14.69 -7.62 -16.51
C PRO A 53 15.73 -6.49 -16.48
N ASP A 54 16.60 -6.41 -17.49
CA ASP A 54 17.64 -5.36 -17.58
C ASP A 54 17.05 -4.01 -18.00
N ILE A 55 15.81 -3.97 -18.51
CA ILE A 55 15.08 -2.74 -18.82
C ILE A 55 14.27 -2.33 -17.58
N PRO A 56 14.62 -1.21 -16.92
CA PRO A 56 13.90 -0.75 -15.75
C PRO A 56 12.45 -0.45 -16.06
N SER A 57 11.56 -0.72 -15.10
CA SER A 57 10.12 -0.44 -15.22
C SER A 57 9.82 1.03 -15.54
N TYR A 58 10.70 1.96 -15.15
CA TYR A 58 10.61 3.37 -15.53
C TYR A 58 10.56 3.53 -17.06
N GLU A 59 11.51 2.95 -17.79
CA GLU A 59 11.59 3.10 -19.24
C GLU A 59 10.42 2.45 -19.98
N LEU A 60 9.89 1.37 -19.42
CA LEU A 60 8.71 0.71 -19.97
C LEU A 60 7.50 1.64 -19.92
N VAL A 61 7.31 2.31 -18.78
CA VAL A 61 6.14 3.14 -18.51
C VAL A 61 6.25 4.51 -19.18
N THR A 62 7.44 5.10 -19.27
CA THR A 62 7.61 6.45 -19.83
C THR A 62 7.59 6.51 -21.36
N LYS A 63 7.85 5.39 -22.05
CA LYS A 63 7.79 5.30 -23.53
C LYS A 63 6.38 5.48 -24.07
N ASP A 64 5.38 4.88 -23.44
CA ASP A 64 3.99 5.03 -23.85
C ASP A 64 3.36 6.29 -23.24
N ILE A 65 2.67 7.09 -24.05
CA ILE A 65 2.10 8.36 -23.59
C ILE A 65 0.98 8.15 -22.57
N ASN A 66 0.15 7.11 -22.74
CA ASN A 66 -0.97 6.85 -21.84
C ASN A 66 -0.47 6.32 -20.51
N MET A 67 0.48 5.38 -20.51
CA MET A 67 1.11 4.85 -19.30
C MET A 67 1.85 5.94 -18.53
N ARG A 68 2.56 6.83 -19.21
CA ARG A 68 3.23 7.99 -18.60
C ARG A 68 2.25 8.98 -17.99
N MET A 69 1.16 9.32 -18.68
CA MET A 69 0.10 10.16 -18.12
C MET A 69 -0.53 9.49 -16.90
N PHE A 70 -0.80 8.19 -16.97
CA PHE A 70 -1.34 7.44 -15.84
C PHE A 70 -0.36 7.37 -14.65
N LEU A 71 0.94 7.20 -14.92
CA LEU A 71 1.98 7.25 -13.90
C LEU A 71 2.05 8.63 -13.25
N ARG A 72 1.93 9.71 -14.02
CA ARG A 72 1.85 11.08 -13.48
C ARG A 72 0.68 11.23 -12.50
N GLU A 73 -0.51 10.77 -12.88
CA GLU A 73 -1.69 10.82 -12.01
C GLU A 73 -1.50 9.97 -10.75
N ALA A 74 -0.91 8.79 -10.89
CA ALA A 74 -0.57 7.94 -9.75
C ALA A 74 0.44 8.63 -8.82
N LEU A 75 1.51 9.23 -9.34
CA LEU A 75 2.51 9.96 -8.54
C LEU A 75 1.87 11.14 -7.81
N ASN A 76 1.07 11.97 -8.48
CA ASN A 76 0.31 13.06 -7.84
C ASN A 76 -0.66 12.56 -6.75
N PHE A 77 -1.10 11.30 -6.81
CA PHE A 77 -1.95 10.72 -5.79
C PHE A 77 -1.20 10.41 -4.48
N PHE A 78 0.10 10.12 -4.55
CA PHE A 78 0.91 9.75 -3.37
C PHE A 78 1.85 10.87 -2.92
N ILE A 79 2.30 11.74 -3.82
CA ILE A 79 3.23 12.83 -3.53
C ILE A 79 2.43 14.08 -3.15
N GLU A 80 2.92 14.84 -2.18
CA GLU A 80 2.30 16.10 -1.74
C GLU A 80 2.56 17.24 -2.73
N GLU A 81 3.74 17.26 -3.32
CA GLU A 81 4.14 18.16 -4.41
C GLU A 81 3.38 17.87 -5.71
N ASP A 82 3.27 18.89 -6.56
CA ASP A 82 2.70 18.77 -7.90
C ASP A 82 3.72 18.09 -8.82
N VAL A 83 3.32 17.00 -9.49
CA VAL A 83 4.20 16.21 -10.35
C VAL A 83 3.88 16.46 -11.83
N GLU A 84 4.88 16.88 -12.60
CA GLU A 84 4.78 17.12 -14.04
C GLU A 84 5.88 16.41 -14.81
N TYR A 85 5.54 15.81 -15.96
CA TYR A 85 6.52 15.12 -16.78
C TYR A 85 7.14 16.06 -17.82
N HIS A 86 8.48 16.03 -17.92
CA HIS A 86 9.24 16.80 -18.89
C HIS A 86 9.90 15.86 -19.90
N THR A 87 9.51 16.00 -21.17
CA THR A 87 10.03 15.16 -22.27
C THR A 87 11.52 15.39 -22.54
N GLU A 88 12.00 16.60 -22.34
CA GLU A 88 13.41 16.97 -22.62
C GLU A 88 14.38 16.29 -21.65
N SER A 89 14.01 16.20 -20.37
CA SER A 89 14.80 15.55 -19.33
C SER A 89 14.44 14.09 -19.09
N ASN A 90 13.39 13.58 -19.76
CA ASN A 90 12.83 12.24 -19.55
C ASN A 90 12.59 11.95 -18.04
N ALA A 91 12.06 12.94 -17.33
CA ALA A 91 11.91 12.95 -15.86
C ALA A 91 10.58 13.58 -15.43
N PHE A 92 10.06 13.16 -14.28
CA PHE A 92 8.98 13.84 -13.60
C PHE A 92 9.57 14.87 -12.62
N THR A 93 9.25 16.13 -12.78
CA THR A 93 9.66 17.19 -11.85
C THR A 93 8.59 17.37 -10.79
N THR A 94 9.01 17.58 -9.55
CA THR A 94 8.11 17.85 -8.42
C THR A 94 8.21 19.32 -8.03
N TYR A 95 7.05 19.93 -7.76
CA TYR A 95 6.94 21.35 -7.45
C TYR A 95 6.21 21.57 -6.12
N ALA A 96 6.70 22.53 -5.35
CA ALA A 96 6.03 22.96 -4.13
C ALA A 96 4.62 23.48 -4.47
N CYS A 97 3.64 22.96 -3.73
CA CYS A 97 2.24 23.28 -3.95
C CYS A 97 2.01 24.80 -3.86
N GLY A 98 1.48 25.38 -4.94
CA GLY A 98 1.11 26.81 -5.01
C GLY A 98 2.22 27.79 -5.42
N THR A 99 3.50 27.46 -5.28
CA THR A 99 4.61 28.36 -5.68
C THR A 99 5.28 27.97 -7.00
N LYS A 100 5.09 26.74 -7.47
CA LYS A 100 5.80 26.16 -8.63
C LYS A 100 7.33 26.18 -8.49
N GLU A 101 7.85 26.28 -7.28
CA GLU A 101 9.28 26.12 -7.02
C GLU A 101 9.65 24.64 -7.14
N MET A 102 10.71 24.34 -7.89
CA MET A 102 11.17 22.97 -8.08
C MET A 102 11.72 22.41 -6.76
N VAL A 103 11.12 21.32 -6.29
CA VAL A 103 11.56 20.57 -5.11
C VAL A 103 12.53 19.46 -5.49
N GLY A 104 12.28 18.80 -6.63
CA GLY A 104 13.02 17.61 -7.00
C GLY A 104 12.63 17.04 -8.36
N SER A 105 13.13 15.83 -8.63
CA SER A 105 12.81 15.10 -9.85
C SER A 105 12.86 13.58 -9.64
N ILE A 106 12.00 12.87 -10.37
CA ILE A 106 11.95 11.42 -10.43
C ILE A 106 12.36 11.00 -11.84
N ASN A 107 13.44 10.23 -11.92
CA ASN A 107 14.02 9.76 -13.17
C ASN A 107 14.35 8.27 -13.06
N ARG A 108 15.03 7.73 -14.08
CA ARG A 108 15.41 6.31 -14.12
C ARG A 108 16.17 5.85 -12.86
N ASP A 109 17.00 6.71 -12.29
CA ASP A 109 17.96 6.35 -11.25
C ASP A 109 17.31 6.25 -9.87
N ASN A 110 16.31 7.09 -9.56
CA ASN A 110 15.64 7.10 -8.26
C ASN A 110 14.20 6.55 -8.28
N TYR A 111 13.62 6.25 -9.45
CA TYR A 111 12.24 5.76 -9.56
C TYR A 111 11.99 4.48 -8.72
N ALA A 112 12.96 3.56 -8.69
CA ALA A 112 12.82 2.31 -7.94
C ALA A 112 12.65 2.55 -6.43
N GLU A 113 13.35 3.54 -5.89
CA GLU A 113 13.26 3.96 -4.49
C GLU A 113 11.93 4.63 -4.18
N VAL A 114 11.51 5.58 -5.02
CA VAL A 114 10.20 6.25 -4.90
C VAL A 114 9.05 5.25 -4.87
N VAL A 115 9.08 4.28 -5.80
CA VAL A 115 8.11 3.19 -5.86
C VAL A 115 8.14 2.34 -4.59
N ASP A 116 9.32 1.99 -4.10
CA ASP A 116 9.48 1.18 -2.87
C ASP A 116 8.86 1.89 -1.65
N VAL A 117 9.10 3.20 -1.52
CA VAL A 117 8.49 4.04 -0.48
C VAL A 117 6.96 4.09 -0.60
N ILE A 118 6.42 4.32 -1.80
CA ILE A 118 4.97 4.34 -2.05
C ILE A 118 4.32 3.00 -1.64
N LEU A 119 4.93 1.88 -2.02
CA LEU A 119 4.41 0.56 -1.73
C LEU A 119 4.45 0.27 -0.22
N GLN A 120 5.53 0.61 0.47
CA GLN A 120 5.61 0.47 1.92
C GLN A 120 4.56 1.31 2.65
N LEU A 121 4.39 2.58 2.26
CA LEU A 121 3.33 3.46 2.76
C LEU A 121 1.92 2.98 2.38
N SER A 122 1.80 2.04 1.45
CA SER A 122 0.55 1.36 1.09
C SER A 122 0.39 -0.01 1.74
N HIS A 123 1.27 -0.37 2.68
CA HIS A 123 1.32 -1.66 3.36
C HIS A 123 1.61 -2.84 2.40
N ILE A 124 2.41 -2.61 1.36
CA ILE A 124 2.86 -3.60 0.39
C ILE A 124 4.38 -3.78 0.56
N GLN A 125 4.81 -5.02 0.81
CA GLN A 125 6.23 -5.39 0.90
C GLN A 125 6.70 -5.98 -0.43
N LYS A 126 7.78 -5.43 -0.99
CA LYS A 126 8.57 -6.07 -2.06
C LYS A 126 9.51 -7.08 -1.39
N ASN A 127 9.45 -8.35 -1.77
CA ASN A 127 10.43 -9.33 -1.31
C ASN A 127 11.59 -9.42 -2.31
N GLU A 128 12.80 -9.24 -1.82
CA GLU A 128 14.03 -9.51 -2.56
C GLU A 128 14.30 -11.02 -2.55
N GLY A 129 14.33 -11.64 -3.74
CA GLY A 129 14.62 -13.07 -3.91
C GLY A 129 13.40 -13.97 -3.72
N GLU A 130 12.98 -14.63 -4.81
CA GLU A 130 11.92 -15.65 -4.88
C GLU A 130 10.51 -15.19 -4.46
N ASN A 131 9.59 -15.22 -5.42
CA ASN A 131 8.13 -15.20 -5.23
C ASN A 131 7.63 -14.35 -4.05
N MET A 132 7.21 -13.11 -4.33
CA MET A 132 6.45 -12.23 -3.42
C MET A 132 5.69 -13.00 -2.34
N LYS A 133 6.25 -13.09 -1.14
CA LYS A 133 5.49 -13.42 0.07
C LYS A 133 4.99 -12.10 0.61
N PHE A 134 3.76 -11.81 0.26
CA PHE A 134 3.05 -10.66 0.77
C PHE A 134 2.98 -10.73 2.28
N ALA A 135 3.16 -9.60 2.95
CA ALA A 135 3.01 -9.47 4.41
C ALA A 135 1.64 -9.97 4.91
N ASN A 136 0.64 -10.06 4.02
CA ASN A 136 -0.68 -10.59 4.29
C ASN A 136 -1.22 -11.31 3.03
N LYS A 137 -1.90 -12.46 3.20
CA LYS A 137 -2.58 -13.23 2.12
C LYS A 137 -3.59 -12.38 1.31
N ILE A 138 -3.98 -11.22 1.84
CA ILE A 138 -4.87 -10.22 1.24
C ILE A 138 -4.17 -9.46 0.11
N ALA A 139 -2.98 -8.91 0.40
CA ALA A 139 -2.18 -8.18 -0.58
C ALA A 139 -1.72 -9.13 -1.71
N GLU A 140 -1.51 -10.40 -1.39
CA GLU A 140 -1.20 -11.47 -2.34
C GLU A 140 -2.27 -11.68 -3.40
N LYS A 141 -3.51 -11.87 -2.94
CA LYS A 141 -4.64 -12.08 -3.84
C LYS A 141 -4.95 -10.84 -4.67
N LEU A 142 -4.73 -9.64 -4.12
CA LEU A 142 -4.99 -8.37 -4.79
C LEU A 142 -3.98 -8.10 -5.92
N TYR A 143 -2.68 -8.28 -5.66
CA TYR A 143 -1.64 -8.18 -6.69
C TYR A 143 -1.79 -9.23 -7.78
N ASN A 144 -2.11 -10.47 -7.41
CA ASN A 144 -2.31 -11.56 -8.38
C ASN A 144 -3.52 -11.31 -9.30
N LYS A 145 -4.54 -10.55 -8.85
CA LYS A 145 -5.65 -10.08 -9.71
C LYS A 145 -5.24 -8.96 -10.66
N LEU A 146 -4.41 -8.02 -10.22
CA LEU A 146 -3.95 -6.90 -11.06
C LEU A 146 -3.04 -7.38 -12.21
N LYS A 147 -2.25 -8.43 -11.99
CA LYS A 147 -1.41 -9.07 -13.00
C LYS A 147 -2.20 -9.81 -14.10
N GLN A 148 -3.51 -10.04 -13.91
CA GLN A 148 -4.36 -10.85 -14.79
C GLN A 148 -5.49 -10.06 -15.48
N ALA A 149 -5.41 -8.73 -15.56
CA ALA A 149 -6.45 -7.94 -16.23
C ALA A 149 -6.18 -7.79 -17.73
N PRO A 150 -6.72 -8.72 -18.56
CA PRO A 150 -7.77 -8.30 -19.50
C PRO A 150 -9.07 -9.13 -19.44
N ASN A 151 -9.13 -10.23 -18.68
CA ASN A 151 -10.24 -11.20 -18.75
C ASN A 151 -11.02 -11.37 -17.43
N TYR A 152 -11.24 -10.29 -16.68
CA TYR A 152 -12.08 -10.34 -15.48
C TYR A 152 -13.56 -10.18 -15.84
N ARG A 153 -14.11 -11.18 -16.53
CA ARG A 153 -15.55 -11.47 -16.50
C ARG A 153 -15.75 -12.65 -15.55
N GLU A 154 -16.52 -12.39 -14.49
CA GLU A 154 -17.29 -13.36 -13.69
C GLU A 154 -16.63 -14.72 -13.41
N LYS A 155 -15.91 -14.82 -12.29
CA LYS A 155 -15.78 -16.10 -11.59
C LYS A 155 -16.25 -15.98 -10.15
N GLN A 156 -17.37 -16.64 -9.87
CA GLN A 156 -17.86 -16.98 -8.53
C GLN A 156 -16.74 -17.69 -7.75
N GLY A 157 -16.52 -17.29 -6.50
CA GLY A 157 -15.51 -17.88 -5.62
C GLY A 157 -14.48 -16.92 -5.02
N GLN A 158 -14.73 -15.60 -5.04
CA GLN A 158 -13.91 -14.69 -4.25
C GLN A 158 -14.32 -14.70 -2.79
N ASP A 159 -13.31 -14.86 -1.93
CA ASP A 159 -13.45 -14.59 -0.51
C ASP A 159 -13.58 -13.07 -0.31
N LYS A 160 -14.83 -12.58 -0.42
CA LYS A 160 -15.17 -11.16 -0.34
C LYS A 160 -14.72 -10.53 0.99
N ARG A 161 -14.50 -11.34 2.05
CA ARG A 161 -14.14 -10.87 3.40
C ARG A 161 -12.92 -9.95 3.44
N PHE A 162 -12.01 -10.07 2.47
CA PHE A 162 -10.79 -9.27 2.40
C PHE A 162 -10.84 -8.10 1.42
N GLU A 163 -12.00 -7.80 0.86
CA GLU A 163 -12.20 -6.58 0.07
C GLU A 163 -12.13 -5.34 0.97
N LEU A 164 -11.64 -4.22 0.41
CA LEU A 164 -11.37 -2.99 1.17
C LEU A 164 -12.60 -2.50 1.96
N ASN A 165 -13.79 -2.54 1.36
CA ASN A 165 -15.07 -2.20 2.01
C ASN A 165 -15.38 -3.08 3.22
N ASN A 166 -15.08 -4.38 3.17
CA ASN A 166 -15.30 -5.29 4.29
C ASN A 166 -14.28 -5.06 5.40
N ILE A 167 -13.03 -4.75 5.05
CA ILE A 167 -11.99 -4.36 6.02
C ILE A 167 -12.36 -3.04 6.72
N ILE A 168 -12.78 -2.02 5.95
CA ILE A 168 -13.29 -0.75 6.50
C ILE A 168 -14.42 -1.02 7.47
N SER A 169 -15.40 -1.84 7.07
CA SER A 169 -16.55 -2.18 7.93
C SER A 169 -16.10 -2.87 9.21
N ALA A 170 -15.24 -3.88 9.13
CA ALA A 170 -14.74 -4.61 10.29
C ALA A 170 -13.97 -3.72 11.26
N VAL A 171 -13.03 -2.90 10.76
CA VAL A 171 -12.23 -1.99 11.58
C VAL A 171 -13.09 -0.89 12.20
N SER A 172 -14.06 -0.36 11.45
CA SER A 172 -14.99 0.67 11.95
C SER A 172 -15.95 0.17 13.04
N ALA A 173 -16.15 -1.14 13.15
CA ALA A 173 -17.03 -1.72 14.16
C ALA A 173 -16.28 -2.14 15.44
N HIS A 174 -14.94 -2.10 15.42
CA HIS A 174 -14.14 -2.75 16.46
C HIS A 174 -13.99 -1.94 17.75
N HIS A 175 -13.88 -0.61 17.68
CA HIS A 175 -13.57 0.22 18.85
C HIS A 175 -14.58 1.37 19.01
N PRO A 176 -15.08 1.71 20.22
CA PRO A 176 -16.10 2.75 20.39
C PRO A 176 -15.73 4.13 19.82
N SER A 177 -14.44 4.46 19.80
CA SER A 177 -13.93 5.75 19.27
C SER A 177 -13.65 5.73 17.77
N LEU A 178 -13.69 4.58 17.10
CA LEU A 178 -13.52 4.45 15.65
C LEU A 178 -14.83 3.95 15.06
N ASN A 179 -15.38 4.66 14.09
CA ASN A 179 -16.67 4.35 13.50
C ASN A 179 -16.67 4.71 12.01
N ILE A 180 -17.78 4.38 11.34
CA ILE A 180 -17.91 4.57 9.90
C ILE A 180 -17.80 6.05 9.47
N VAL A 181 -17.95 7.01 10.39
CA VAL A 181 -17.86 8.45 10.09
C VAL A 181 -16.41 8.92 10.14
N ASN A 182 -15.61 8.48 11.13
CA ASN A 182 -14.25 8.98 11.31
C ASN A 182 -13.15 8.08 10.72
N ILE A 183 -13.47 6.84 10.33
CA ILE A 183 -12.49 5.91 9.73
C ILE A 183 -11.84 6.49 8.46
N TRP A 184 -12.53 7.39 7.75
CA TRP A 184 -12.06 8.00 6.52
C TRP A 184 -10.81 8.89 6.67
N GLU A 185 -10.48 9.27 7.91
CA GLU A 185 -9.25 10.02 8.22
C GLU A 185 -8.01 9.14 8.37
N LEU A 186 -8.19 7.81 8.51
CA LEU A 186 -7.07 6.88 8.53
C LEU A 186 -6.38 6.82 7.18
N THR A 187 -5.07 6.61 7.20
CA THR A 187 -4.32 6.21 6.01
C THR A 187 -4.60 4.75 5.66
N ILE A 188 -4.36 4.37 4.41
CA ILE A 188 -4.50 2.97 3.99
C ILE A 188 -3.55 2.05 4.78
N TYR A 189 -2.36 2.54 5.13
CA TYR A 189 -1.44 1.80 6.00
C TYR A 189 -2.04 1.55 7.38
N GLN A 190 -2.55 2.60 8.02
CA GLN A 190 -3.17 2.50 9.35
C GLN A 190 -4.36 1.54 9.32
N LEU A 191 -5.20 1.58 8.30
CA LEU A 191 -6.32 0.64 8.16
C LEU A 191 -5.84 -0.82 8.17
N TYR A 192 -4.82 -1.14 7.37
CA TYR A 192 -4.29 -2.50 7.27
C TYR A 192 -3.54 -2.95 8.54
N ASP A 193 -2.76 -2.06 9.18
CA ASP A 193 -2.12 -2.35 10.48
C ASP A 193 -3.18 -2.65 11.55
N GLN A 194 -4.23 -1.81 11.65
CA GLN A 194 -5.31 -2.05 12.59
C GLN A 194 -6.02 -3.37 12.31
N PHE A 195 -6.38 -3.64 11.05
CA PHE A 195 -7.01 -4.90 10.67
C PHE A 195 -6.17 -6.14 11.02
N ALA A 196 -4.86 -6.08 10.84
CA ALA A 196 -3.95 -7.16 11.24
C ALA A 196 -3.96 -7.38 12.77
N ARG A 197 -3.94 -6.29 13.55
CA ARG A 197 -4.05 -6.36 15.03
C ARG A 197 -5.38 -6.94 15.48
N LEU A 198 -6.48 -6.62 14.80
CA LEU A 198 -7.79 -7.21 15.10
C LEU A 198 -7.73 -8.74 15.01
N GLY A 199 -7.21 -9.26 13.89
CA GLY A 199 -7.08 -10.69 13.68
C GLY A 199 -6.17 -11.37 14.72
N THR A 200 -5.04 -10.75 15.07
CA THR A 200 -4.14 -11.29 16.11
C THR A 200 -4.79 -11.28 17.49
N ASN A 201 -5.52 -10.22 17.86
CA ASN A 201 -6.22 -10.15 19.13
C ASN A 201 -7.36 -11.18 19.22
N GLU A 202 -8.15 -11.34 18.17
CA GLU A 202 -9.20 -12.37 18.10
C GLU A 202 -8.61 -13.78 18.25
N MET A 203 -7.51 -14.07 17.54
CA MET A 203 -6.84 -15.36 17.65
C MET A 203 -6.26 -15.59 19.05
N PHE A 204 -5.68 -14.56 19.67
CA PHE A 204 -5.17 -14.63 21.04
C PHE A 204 -6.27 -14.91 22.07
N GLU A 205 -7.43 -14.26 21.96
CA GLU A 205 -8.57 -14.54 22.85
C GLU A 205 -9.13 -15.96 22.66
N ILE A 206 -9.18 -16.46 21.42
CA ILE A 206 -9.55 -17.86 21.15
C ILE A 206 -8.57 -18.82 21.83
N GLU A 207 -7.26 -18.60 21.69
CA GLU A 207 -6.23 -19.43 22.34
C GLU A 207 -6.37 -19.39 23.87
N LYS A 208 -6.60 -18.20 24.44
CA LYS A 208 -6.80 -18.01 25.88
C LYS A 208 -8.03 -18.75 26.39
N MET A 209 -9.15 -18.72 25.66
CA MET A 209 -10.36 -19.48 26.01
C MET A 209 -10.11 -21.00 25.96
N GLN A 210 -9.39 -21.48 24.95
CA GLN A 210 -9.02 -22.90 24.85
C GLN A 210 -8.16 -23.34 26.04
N VAL A 211 -7.16 -22.54 26.41
CA VAL A 211 -6.31 -22.80 27.57
C VAL A 211 -7.09 -22.76 28.88
N ALA A 212 -8.04 -21.83 29.03
CA ALA A 212 -8.87 -21.74 30.22
C ALA A 212 -9.77 -22.97 30.40
N TYR A 213 -10.27 -23.55 29.30
CA TYR A 213 -11.17 -24.70 29.34
C TYR A 213 -10.43 -26.06 29.43
N TYR A 214 -9.37 -26.25 28.62
CA TYR A 214 -8.65 -27.52 28.51
C TYR A 214 -7.33 -27.57 29.29
N GLY A 215 -6.88 -26.45 29.86
CA GLY A 215 -5.52 -26.29 30.38
C GLY A 215 -4.48 -26.12 29.27
N ASP A 216 -3.22 -25.88 29.64
CA ASP A 216 -2.08 -25.84 28.72
C ASP A 216 -1.00 -26.87 29.09
N PRO A 217 -1.26 -28.17 28.89
CA PRO A 217 -0.33 -29.23 29.28
C PRO A 217 0.97 -29.21 28.47
N GLN A 218 1.00 -28.55 27.31
CA GLN A 218 2.18 -28.44 26.44
C GLN A 218 2.91 -27.10 26.58
N ASN A 219 2.45 -26.21 27.46
CA ASN A 219 2.98 -24.86 27.68
C ASN A 219 3.16 -24.07 26.38
N LYS A 220 2.21 -24.21 25.45
CA LYS A 220 2.25 -23.60 24.10
C LYS A 220 1.66 -22.20 24.08
N PHE A 221 0.87 -21.83 25.08
CA PHE A 221 0.32 -20.50 25.20
C PHE A 221 1.41 -19.53 25.64
N LYS A 222 1.68 -18.54 24.79
CA LYS A 222 2.62 -17.48 25.11
C LYS A 222 1.83 -16.28 25.58
N ILE A 223 1.93 -16.00 26.88
CA ILE A 223 1.46 -14.74 27.45
C ILE A 223 2.18 -13.61 26.71
N GLY A 224 1.41 -12.77 26.02
CA GLY A 224 1.97 -11.64 25.29
C GLY A 224 2.02 -11.70 23.77
N LYS A 225 1.48 -12.75 23.12
CA LYS A 225 1.40 -12.79 21.65
C LYS A 225 0.80 -11.55 21.00
N TRP A 226 0.00 -10.77 21.72
CA TRP A 226 -0.59 -9.52 21.24
C TRP A 226 0.45 -8.45 20.83
N TYR A 227 1.71 -8.52 21.30
CA TYR A 227 2.81 -7.66 20.85
C TYR A 227 3.79 -8.31 19.87
N ASP A 228 3.57 -9.56 19.44
CA ASP A 228 4.42 -10.22 18.42
C ASP A 228 4.31 -9.57 17.03
N LEU A 229 3.32 -8.69 16.83
CA LEU A 229 3.18 -7.83 15.65
C LEU A 229 4.05 -6.57 15.68
N LEU A 230 4.91 -6.36 16.70
CA LEU A 230 5.85 -5.22 16.78
C LEU A 230 6.94 -5.32 15.71
#